data_AF-A0A381X0A4-F1
#
_entry.id   AF-A0A381X0A4-F1
#
_cell.length_a   1.000
_cell.length_b   1.000
_cell.length_c   1.000
_cell.angle_alpha   90.00
_cell.angle_beta   90.00
_cell.angle_gamma   90.00
#
_symmetry.space_group_name_H-M   'P 1'
#
loop_
_entity.id
_entity.type
_entity.pdbx_description
1 polymer ?
#
loop_
_entity_poly.entity_id
_entity_poly.type
_entity_poly.pdbx_seq_one_letter_code
_entity_poly.pdbx_strand_id
1 'polypeptide(L)'
;MTCEYLNCKFKKKGKSEFCGRHQKLGKKLKNPELYCTKKSCANLRAENSKRCQKCIAQKQKKEASKIPCQYPNCKFSVKRKSESNEFCGKHIKLGAKLKNPELYCTKDNCGNLRVEGHKSCKKCLDQSRKFEEIRKKKRKQIPKTKCRLCEKEIEDFTTLSGNKPTLCKYHYELETLREERRPERDRKEEYNEYDEKRRDDPERIEYKYNYHRSLNFKLINYKSKCKNSDDSSKTWKLTDEYAIFLFKSPCYYCGKVSYESNWSGIDRKDNNECYTTKNSRSCCKLCNMMKETYDADFFIEHCRNIVRHNNNILNN
;
A
#
# COMPACT_ATOMS: atom_id res chain seq x y z
N MET A 1 69.37 -11.16 -23.02
CA MET A 1 68.60 -9.91 -22.77
C MET A 1 67.10 -10.16 -22.88
N THR A 2 66.32 -9.57 -21.99
CA THR A 2 64.85 -9.63 -21.93
C THR A 2 64.19 -8.68 -22.94
N CYS A 3 62.95 -8.95 -23.33
CA CYS A 3 62.17 -8.10 -24.23
C CYS A 3 61.91 -6.71 -23.61
N GLU A 4 62.11 -5.64 -24.39
CA GLU A 4 61.89 -4.24 -23.94
C GLU A 4 60.40 -3.82 -23.91
N TYR A 5 59.47 -4.76 -24.07
CA TYR A 5 58.04 -4.46 -24.01
C TYR A 5 57.58 -4.55 -22.55
N LEU A 6 56.83 -3.55 -22.09
CA LEU A 6 56.41 -3.38 -20.69
C LEU A 6 55.90 -4.70 -20.08
N ASN A 7 56.49 -5.09 -18.95
CA ASN A 7 56.16 -6.31 -18.18
C ASN A 7 56.32 -7.64 -18.96
N CYS A 8 57.16 -7.70 -20.00
CA CYS A 8 57.41 -8.94 -20.76
C CYS A 8 58.61 -9.74 -20.23
N LYS A 9 58.39 -11.02 -19.88
CA LYS A 9 59.44 -11.94 -19.41
C LYS A 9 60.14 -12.77 -20.52
N PHE A 10 59.72 -12.62 -21.77
CA PHE A 10 60.25 -13.44 -22.89
C PHE A 10 61.59 -12.91 -23.42
N LYS A 11 62.46 -13.82 -23.91
CA LYS A 11 63.75 -13.46 -24.54
C LYS A 11 63.55 -12.73 -25.88
N LYS A 12 64.49 -11.83 -26.21
CA LYS A 12 64.58 -11.12 -27.50
C LYS A 12 64.67 -12.11 -28.68
N LYS A 13 64.12 -11.76 -29.85
CA LYS A 13 64.18 -12.61 -31.06
C LYS A 13 65.26 -12.10 -32.03
N GLY A 14 66.33 -12.86 -32.19
CA GLY A 14 67.45 -12.49 -33.09
C GLY A 14 68.07 -11.15 -32.69
N LYS A 15 68.30 -10.26 -33.67
CA LYS A 15 68.79 -8.89 -33.45
C LYS A 15 67.71 -7.88 -32.98
N SER A 16 66.46 -8.32 -32.76
CA SER A 16 65.38 -7.41 -32.34
C SER A 16 65.39 -7.14 -30.85
N GLU A 17 65.12 -5.90 -30.44
CA GLU A 17 64.94 -5.49 -29.04
C GLU A 17 63.70 -6.12 -28.36
N PHE A 18 62.81 -6.73 -29.15
CA PHE A 18 61.55 -7.31 -28.68
C PHE A 18 61.51 -8.83 -28.92
N CYS A 19 60.70 -9.55 -28.12
CA CYS A 19 60.43 -10.97 -28.35
C CYS A 19 59.52 -11.17 -29.57
N GLY A 20 59.43 -12.41 -30.08
CA GLY A 20 58.61 -12.73 -31.25
C GLY A 20 57.13 -12.35 -31.11
N ARG A 21 56.57 -12.34 -29.88
CA ARG A 21 55.18 -11.93 -29.60
C ARG A 21 54.99 -10.41 -29.58
N HIS A 22 56.02 -9.66 -29.21
CA HIS A 22 55.96 -8.20 -29.10
C HIS A 22 56.66 -7.46 -30.23
N GLN A 23 57.30 -8.14 -31.18
CA GLN A 23 58.03 -7.50 -32.26
C GLN A 23 57.22 -6.41 -33.00
N LYS A 24 55.94 -6.67 -33.29
CA LYS A 24 55.06 -5.69 -33.95
C LYS A 24 54.56 -4.60 -33.00
N LEU A 25 54.21 -4.96 -31.76
CA LEU A 25 53.72 -4.00 -30.75
C LEU A 25 54.83 -3.09 -30.22
N GLY A 26 56.07 -3.58 -30.17
CA GLY A 26 57.27 -2.83 -29.84
C GLY A 26 57.64 -1.81 -30.92
N LYS A 27 57.53 -2.19 -32.21
CA LYS A 27 57.66 -1.22 -33.32
C LYS A 27 56.62 -0.10 -33.22
N LYS A 28 55.39 -0.43 -32.82
CA LYS A 28 54.32 0.54 -32.56
C LYS A 28 54.62 1.45 -31.36
N LEU A 29 55.23 0.92 -30.29
CA LEU A 29 55.65 1.74 -29.14
C LEU A 29 56.68 2.79 -29.55
N LYS A 30 57.62 2.43 -30.44
CA LYS A 30 58.65 3.35 -30.92
C LYS A 30 58.12 4.40 -31.91
N ASN A 31 57.12 4.07 -32.72
CA ASN A 31 56.58 4.98 -33.75
C ASN A 31 55.03 4.99 -33.75
N PRO A 32 54.35 5.46 -32.68
CA PRO A 32 52.91 5.29 -32.51
C PRO A 32 52.03 5.96 -33.59
N GLU A 33 52.54 7.01 -34.21
CA GLU A 33 51.93 7.76 -35.33
C GLU A 33 51.74 6.92 -36.58
N LEU A 34 52.63 5.97 -36.88
CA LEU A 34 52.53 5.10 -38.06
C LEU A 34 51.53 3.95 -37.90
N TYR A 35 51.14 3.62 -36.65
CA TYR A 35 50.37 2.41 -36.34
C TYR A 35 48.97 2.68 -35.79
N CYS A 36 48.05 1.73 -36.01
CA CYS A 36 46.66 1.81 -35.60
C CYS A 36 46.48 2.15 -34.11
N THR A 37 45.60 3.11 -33.81
CA THR A 37 45.31 3.55 -32.42
C THR A 37 44.65 2.50 -31.53
N LYS A 38 44.09 1.41 -32.08
CA LYS A 38 43.50 0.32 -31.28
C LYS A 38 44.59 -0.35 -30.42
N LYS A 39 44.40 -0.38 -29.09
CA LYS A 39 45.40 -0.79 -28.08
C LYS A 39 46.14 -2.09 -28.46
N SER A 40 45.41 -3.14 -28.84
CA SER A 40 45.94 -4.46 -29.20
C SER A 40 46.24 -4.67 -30.69
N CYS A 41 46.20 -3.61 -31.52
CA CYS A 41 46.48 -3.70 -32.95
C CYS A 41 47.87 -3.13 -33.27
N ALA A 42 48.68 -3.90 -34.01
CA ALA A 42 50.01 -3.51 -34.45
C ALA A 42 50.13 -3.38 -35.99
N ASN A 43 49.01 -3.14 -36.67
CA ASN A 43 49.01 -2.87 -38.11
C ASN A 43 49.19 -1.36 -38.37
N LEU A 44 49.75 -1.02 -39.53
CA LEU A 44 49.89 0.36 -40.00
C LEU A 44 48.52 1.03 -40.19
N ARG A 45 48.47 2.35 -39.98
CA ARG A 45 47.26 3.14 -40.24
C ARG A 45 46.93 3.13 -41.73
N ALA A 46 45.64 3.23 -42.04
CA ALA A 46 45.21 3.50 -43.40
C ALA A 46 45.41 5.00 -43.72
N GLU A 47 45.55 5.32 -44.99
CA GLU A 47 45.61 6.69 -45.47
C GLU A 47 44.41 7.49 -44.95
N ASN A 48 44.67 8.68 -44.40
CA ASN A 48 43.66 9.56 -43.78
C ASN A 48 42.85 8.94 -42.62
N SER A 49 43.36 7.90 -41.93
CA SER A 49 42.67 7.29 -40.78
C SER A 49 43.58 7.05 -39.58
N LYS A 50 43.02 7.21 -38.37
CA LYS A 50 43.69 6.80 -37.11
C LYS A 50 43.68 5.27 -36.91
N ARG A 51 43.09 4.48 -37.81
CA ARG A 51 42.96 3.02 -37.72
C ARG A 51 43.47 2.32 -38.98
N CYS A 52 43.88 1.06 -38.84
CA CYS A 52 44.22 0.21 -39.99
C CYS A 52 42.97 -0.27 -40.72
N GLN A 53 43.09 -0.58 -42.02
CA GLN A 53 41.99 -1.10 -42.85
C GLN A 53 41.26 -2.29 -42.19
N LYS A 54 41.99 -3.26 -41.62
CA LYS A 54 41.38 -4.40 -40.90
C LYS A 54 40.51 -3.97 -39.72
N CYS A 55 40.93 -2.96 -38.95
CA CYS A 55 40.15 -2.46 -37.82
C CYS A 55 38.95 -1.61 -38.26
N ILE A 56 39.04 -0.93 -39.40
CA ILE A 56 37.94 -0.21 -40.03
C ILE A 56 36.88 -1.22 -40.51
N ALA A 57 37.29 -2.22 -41.28
CA ALA A 57 36.42 -3.29 -41.75
C ALA A 57 35.75 -4.06 -40.59
N GLN A 58 36.48 -4.37 -39.52
CA GLN A 58 35.90 -4.97 -38.32
C GLN A 58 34.84 -4.08 -37.64
N LYS A 59 35.05 -2.75 -37.63
CA LYS A 59 34.09 -1.80 -37.07
C LYS A 59 32.83 -1.76 -37.94
N GLN A 60 32.99 -1.63 -39.25
CA GLN A 60 31.90 -1.64 -40.23
C GLN A 60 31.08 -2.93 -40.15
N LYS A 61 31.73 -4.10 -40.13
CA LYS A 61 31.05 -5.40 -39.96
C LYS A 61 30.26 -5.48 -38.64
N LYS A 62 30.80 -4.92 -37.55
CA LYS A 62 30.12 -4.86 -36.26
C LYS A 62 28.93 -3.89 -36.24
N GLU A 63 29.02 -2.79 -36.98
CA GLU A 63 27.91 -1.83 -37.13
C GLU A 63 26.80 -2.39 -38.03
N ALA A 64 27.16 -3.02 -39.15
CA ALA A 64 26.23 -3.72 -40.04
C ALA A 64 25.50 -4.89 -39.34
N SER A 65 26.12 -5.53 -38.35
CA SER A 65 25.49 -6.61 -37.56
C SER A 65 24.46 -6.14 -36.53
N LYS A 66 24.31 -4.83 -36.32
CA LYS A 66 23.34 -4.28 -35.38
C LYS A 66 22.00 -4.08 -36.08
N ILE A 67 20.92 -4.40 -35.38
CA ILE A 67 19.55 -4.12 -35.82
C ILE A 67 18.95 -3.00 -34.95
N PRO A 68 18.00 -2.21 -35.44
CA PRO A 68 17.30 -1.23 -34.62
C PRO A 68 16.51 -1.91 -33.50
N CYS A 69 16.38 -1.24 -32.35
CA CYS A 69 15.45 -1.67 -31.30
C CYS A 69 14.02 -1.54 -31.81
N GLN A 70 13.21 -2.56 -31.62
CA GLN A 70 11.81 -2.56 -32.07
C GLN A 70 10.84 -1.77 -31.17
N TYR A 71 11.34 -1.14 -30.10
CA TYR A 71 10.49 -0.33 -29.23
C TYR A 71 10.17 1.01 -29.91
N PRO A 72 8.91 1.48 -29.91
CA PRO A 72 8.51 2.72 -30.56
C PRO A 72 9.42 3.90 -30.16
N ASN A 73 9.82 4.69 -31.16
CA ASN A 73 10.66 5.89 -30.99
C ASN A 73 12.04 5.65 -30.33
N CYS A 74 12.54 4.41 -30.32
CA CYS A 74 13.85 4.11 -29.76
C CYS A 74 14.99 4.32 -30.78
N LYS A 75 15.95 5.17 -30.45
CA LYS A 75 17.14 5.43 -31.29
C LYS A 75 18.30 4.43 -31.09
N PHE A 76 18.13 3.44 -30.21
CA PHE A 76 19.20 2.50 -29.87
C PHE A 76 19.19 1.27 -30.79
N SER A 77 20.37 0.72 -31.06
CA SER A 77 20.53 -0.52 -31.83
C SER A 77 21.03 -1.68 -30.94
N VAL A 78 20.68 -2.89 -31.32
CA VAL A 78 20.95 -4.13 -30.58
C VAL A 78 21.83 -5.08 -31.39
N LYS A 79 22.65 -5.88 -30.70
CA LYS A 79 23.50 -6.88 -31.35
C LYS A 79 22.69 -8.14 -31.59
N ARG A 80 22.64 -8.59 -32.85
CA ARG A 80 22.07 -9.90 -33.21
C ARG A 80 22.97 -11.01 -32.64
N LYS A 81 22.56 -11.61 -31.53
CA LYS A 81 23.18 -12.83 -30.96
C LYS A 81 22.22 -14.03 -30.98
N SER A 82 20.92 -13.77 -31.03
CA SER A 82 19.80 -14.74 -31.05
C SER A 82 18.51 -13.98 -31.44
N GLU A 83 17.42 -14.72 -31.71
CA GLU A 83 16.08 -14.15 -31.96
C GLU A 83 15.54 -13.29 -30.80
N SER A 84 15.99 -13.54 -29.57
CA SER A 84 15.52 -12.83 -28.36
C SER A 84 15.99 -11.38 -28.17
N ASN A 85 16.88 -10.88 -29.03
CA ASN A 85 17.51 -9.56 -28.87
C ASN A 85 16.80 -8.44 -29.66
N GLU A 86 15.47 -8.43 -29.74
CA GLU A 86 14.70 -7.41 -30.46
C GLU A 86 14.70 -6.03 -29.78
N PHE A 87 14.91 -6.00 -28.46
CA PHE A 87 14.82 -4.79 -27.64
C PHE A 87 16.17 -4.43 -27.00
N CYS A 88 16.48 -3.14 -26.92
CA CYS A 88 17.68 -2.66 -26.24
C CYS A 88 17.60 -2.88 -24.73
N GLY A 89 18.73 -2.81 -24.02
CA GLY A 89 18.79 -3.10 -22.58
C GLY A 89 17.79 -2.29 -21.73
N LYS A 90 17.40 -1.09 -22.17
CA LYS A 90 16.39 -0.25 -21.50
C LYS A 90 14.95 -0.70 -21.77
N HIS A 91 14.70 -1.37 -22.90
CA HIS A 91 13.37 -1.76 -23.37
C HIS A 91 13.13 -3.26 -23.33
N ILE A 92 14.02 -4.10 -22.80
CA ILE A 92 13.78 -5.55 -22.68
C ILE A 92 12.42 -5.82 -22.01
N LYS A 93 12.20 -5.22 -20.84
CA LYS A 93 10.98 -5.40 -20.06
C LYS A 93 9.75 -4.74 -20.69
N LEU A 94 9.94 -3.55 -21.26
CA LEU A 94 8.84 -2.79 -21.87
C LEU A 94 8.43 -3.38 -23.23
N GLY A 95 9.36 -3.97 -23.96
CA GLY A 95 9.12 -4.69 -25.20
C GLY A 95 8.39 -6.01 -24.95
N ALA A 96 8.76 -6.75 -23.90
CA ALA A 96 7.99 -7.93 -23.49
C ALA A 96 6.53 -7.58 -23.13
N LYS A 97 6.33 -6.45 -22.45
CA LYS A 97 4.99 -5.87 -22.20
C LYS A 97 4.28 -5.43 -23.49
N LEU A 98 4.99 -4.93 -24.49
CA LEU A 98 4.39 -4.54 -25.78
C LEU A 98 3.79 -5.76 -26.50
N LYS A 99 4.47 -6.92 -26.41
CA LYS A 99 4.01 -8.18 -27.01
C LYS A 99 2.88 -8.84 -26.24
N ASN A 100 2.92 -8.77 -24.91
CA ASN A 100 1.96 -9.41 -24.02
C ASN A 100 1.53 -8.35 -22.99
N PRO A 101 0.57 -7.46 -23.31
CA PRO A 101 0.16 -6.35 -22.44
C PRO A 101 -0.79 -6.75 -21.29
N GLU A 102 -1.52 -7.85 -21.45
CA GLU A 102 -1.95 -8.72 -20.34
C GLU A 102 -0.68 -9.24 -19.62
N LEU A 103 -0.59 -10.13 -18.65
CA LEU A 103 0.66 -10.45 -17.89
C LEU A 103 1.44 -9.30 -17.17
N TYR A 104 1.49 -8.05 -17.65
CA TYR A 104 2.35 -6.97 -17.18
C TYR A 104 1.53 -5.82 -16.56
N CYS A 105 2.23 -5.03 -15.76
CA CYS A 105 1.69 -3.86 -15.07
C CYS A 105 1.18 -2.82 -16.07
N THR A 106 -0.03 -2.30 -15.87
CA THR A 106 -0.61 -1.26 -16.72
C THR A 106 0.06 0.11 -16.56
N LYS A 107 0.80 0.36 -15.48
CA LYS A 107 1.47 1.66 -15.28
C LYS A 107 2.46 1.97 -16.41
N ASP A 108 2.45 3.23 -16.83
CA ASP A 108 3.38 3.75 -17.82
C ASP A 108 4.82 3.51 -17.39
N ASN A 109 5.66 3.14 -18.36
CA ASN A 109 7.08 2.83 -18.15
C ASN A 109 7.36 1.73 -17.12
N CYS A 110 6.36 0.93 -16.73
CA CYS A 110 6.54 -0.25 -15.90
C CYS A 110 6.44 -1.53 -16.75
N GLY A 111 7.55 -2.27 -16.86
CA GLY A 111 7.61 -3.58 -17.52
C GLY A 111 7.70 -4.74 -16.53
N ASN A 112 7.14 -4.60 -15.32
CA ASN A 112 7.09 -5.69 -14.35
C ASN A 112 5.78 -6.47 -14.51
N LEU A 113 5.80 -7.76 -14.18
CA LEU A 113 4.60 -8.61 -14.16
C LEU A 113 3.57 -8.08 -13.15
N ARG A 114 2.29 -8.14 -13.55
CA ARG A 114 1.19 -7.78 -12.64
C ARG A 114 0.98 -8.88 -11.61
N VAL A 115 0.39 -8.52 -10.48
CA VAL A 115 -0.03 -9.49 -9.45
C VAL A 115 -1.37 -10.09 -9.89
N GLU A 116 -1.60 -11.36 -9.57
CA GLU A 116 -2.89 -12.00 -9.79
C GLU A 116 -4.04 -11.17 -9.16
N GLY A 117 -5.16 -11.05 -9.89
CA GLY A 117 -6.29 -10.20 -9.50
C GLY A 117 -6.05 -8.68 -9.61
N HIS A 118 -4.87 -8.24 -10.03
CA HIS A 118 -4.54 -6.80 -10.12
C HIS A 118 -4.02 -6.38 -11.49
N LYS A 119 -4.35 -5.15 -11.89
CA LYS A 119 -3.81 -4.52 -13.11
C LYS A 119 -2.36 -4.02 -12.95
N SER A 120 -1.83 -4.01 -11.73
CA SER A 120 -0.51 -3.44 -11.40
C SER A 120 0.42 -4.48 -10.76
N CYS A 121 1.73 -4.26 -10.88
CA CYS A 121 2.73 -5.07 -10.18
C CYS A 121 2.81 -4.70 -8.69
N LYS A 122 3.40 -5.60 -7.88
CA LYS A 122 3.56 -5.40 -6.42
C LYS A 122 4.20 -4.06 -6.07
N LYS A 123 5.30 -3.71 -6.74
CA LYS A 123 6.00 -2.42 -6.52
C LYS A 123 5.11 -1.21 -6.77
N CYS A 124 4.34 -1.22 -7.86
CA CYS A 124 3.44 -0.11 -8.19
C CYS A 124 2.23 -0.05 -7.24
N LEU A 125 1.73 -1.20 -6.78
CA LEU A 125 0.66 -1.27 -5.76
C LEU A 125 1.14 -0.69 -4.42
N ASP A 126 2.32 -1.11 -3.95
CA ASP A 126 2.90 -0.62 -2.69
C ASP A 126 3.17 0.88 -2.76
N GLN A 127 3.66 1.37 -3.90
CA GLN A 127 3.87 2.80 -4.11
C GLN A 127 2.55 3.57 -4.11
N SER A 128 1.51 3.07 -4.79
CA SER A 128 0.18 3.69 -4.75
C SER A 128 -0.41 3.72 -3.33
N ARG A 129 -0.24 2.65 -2.54
CA ARG A 129 -0.68 2.60 -1.13
C ARG A 129 0.03 3.66 -0.29
N LYS A 130 1.35 3.78 -0.43
CA LYS A 130 2.13 4.83 0.26
C LYS A 130 1.64 6.23 -0.08
N PHE A 131 1.38 6.51 -1.36
CA PHE A 131 0.84 7.81 -1.77
C PHE A 131 -0.56 8.07 -1.23
N GLU A 132 -1.43 7.06 -1.17
CA GLU A 132 -2.77 7.23 -0.60
C GLU A 132 -2.72 7.50 0.91
N GLU A 133 -1.84 6.84 1.65
CA GLU A 133 -1.62 7.14 3.08
C GLU A 133 -1.13 8.58 3.29
N ILE A 134 -0.21 9.06 2.46
CA ILE A 134 0.25 10.47 2.49
C ILE A 134 -0.93 11.42 2.21
N ARG A 135 -1.72 11.15 1.17
CA ARG A 135 -2.91 11.97 0.83
C ARG A 135 -3.93 11.96 1.95
N LYS A 136 -4.17 10.81 2.58
CA LYS A 136 -5.09 10.66 3.72
C LYS A 136 -4.64 11.50 4.91
N LYS A 137 -3.34 11.47 5.24
CA LYS A 137 -2.74 12.34 6.27
C LYS A 137 -2.88 13.82 5.93
N LYS A 138 -2.67 14.21 4.67
CA LYS A 138 -2.86 15.59 4.21
C LYS A 138 -4.32 16.03 4.35
N ARG A 139 -5.27 15.21 3.86
CA ARG A 139 -6.71 15.48 3.93
C ARG A 139 -7.22 15.68 5.37
N LYS A 140 -6.68 14.92 6.34
CA LYS A 140 -7.04 15.08 7.76
C LYS A 140 -6.61 16.42 8.37
N GLN A 141 -5.59 17.07 7.81
CA GLN A 141 -5.10 18.36 8.27
C GLN A 141 -5.86 19.54 7.63
N ILE A 142 -6.64 19.27 6.57
CA ILE A 142 -7.45 20.31 5.92
C ILE A 142 -8.63 20.65 6.86
N PRO A 143 -8.82 21.95 7.20
CA PRO A 143 -9.98 22.39 7.98
C PRO A 143 -11.29 21.96 7.31
N LYS A 144 -12.32 21.65 8.11
CA LYS A 144 -13.64 21.25 7.58
C LYS A 144 -14.33 22.35 6.75
N THR A 145 -13.88 23.61 6.88
CA THR A 145 -14.36 24.74 6.06
C THR A 145 -13.77 24.74 4.65
N LYS A 146 -12.73 23.93 4.38
CA LYS A 146 -12.02 23.88 3.11
C LYS A 146 -12.26 22.58 2.36
N CYS A 147 -12.37 22.68 1.04
CA CYS A 147 -12.57 21.55 0.15
C CYS A 147 -11.38 20.58 0.23
N ARG A 148 -11.65 19.30 0.52
CA ARG A 148 -10.58 18.28 0.61
C ARG A 148 -9.84 17.95 -0.71
N LEU A 149 -10.30 18.48 -1.85
CA LEU A 149 -9.70 18.24 -3.17
C LEU A 149 -8.87 19.43 -3.66
N CYS A 150 -9.34 20.66 -3.45
CA CYS A 150 -8.67 21.87 -3.94
C CYS A 150 -8.32 22.90 -2.85
N GLU A 151 -8.61 22.61 -1.58
CA GLU A 151 -8.28 23.45 -0.42
C GLU A 151 -8.90 24.86 -0.42
N LYS A 152 -9.82 25.15 -1.36
CA LYS A 152 -10.64 26.37 -1.39
C LYS A 152 -11.71 26.34 -0.29
N GLU A 153 -12.09 27.51 0.20
CA GLU A 153 -13.23 27.62 1.13
C GLU A 153 -14.50 27.03 0.50
N ILE A 154 -15.28 26.35 1.35
CA ILE A 154 -16.54 25.73 0.97
C ILE A 154 -17.64 26.77 1.16
N GLU A 155 -18.37 27.04 0.08
CA GLU A 155 -19.60 27.84 0.11
C GLU A 155 -20.67 27.14 0.97
N ASP A 156 -21.53 27.93 1.61
CA ASP A 156 -22.64 27.37 2.39
C ASP A 156 -23.76 26.92 1.44
N PHE A 157 -23.89 25.60 1.25
CA PHE A 157 -24.96 24.99 0.48
C PHE A 157 -25.32 23.62 1.05
N THR A 158 -26.57 23.21 0.90
CA THR A 158 -27.03 21.90 1.37
C THR A 158 -26.77 20.83 0.31
N THR A 159 -26.13 19.73 0.69
CA THR A 159 -26.00 18.56 -0.20
C THR A 159 -27.34 17.86 -0.39
N LEU A 160 -27.48 17.03 -1.43
CA LEU A 160 -28.69 16.23 -1.71
C LEU A 160 -29.11 15.35 -0.51
N SER A 161 -28.18 15.04 0.39
CA SER A 161 -28.43 14.23 1.59
C SER A 161 -28.77 15.08 2.82
N GLY A 162 -28.96 16.40 2.69
CA GLY A 162 -29.26 17.30 3.81
C GLY A 162 -28.06 17.64 4.71
N ASN A 163 -26.87 17.12 4.40
CA ASN A 163 -25.66 17.31 5.21
C ASN A 163 -24.85 18.54 4.75
N LYS A 164 -24.05 19.10 5.68
CA LYS A 164 -23.08 20.15 5.36
C LYS A 164 -22.03 19.67 4.35
N PRO A 165 -21.61 20.52 3.41
CA PRO A 165 -20.72 20.13 2.33
C PRO A 165 -19.28 19.93 2.82
N THR A 166 -18.61 18.92 2.26
CA THR A 166 -17.17 18.66 2.50
C THR A 166 -16.31 18.94 1.27
N LEU A 167 -16.96 19.40 0.19
CA LEU A 167 -16.40 19.75 -1.11
C LEU A 167 -16.91 21.13 -1.50
N CYS A 168 -16.14 21.89 -2.28
CA CYS A 168 -16.67 23.09 -2.91
C CYS A 168 -17.73 22.69 -3.95
N LYS A 169 -18.61 23.62 -4.30
CA LYS A 169 -19.75 23.39 -5.21
C LYS A 169 -19.36 22.70 -6.52
N TYR A 170 -18.32 23.20 -7.19
CA TYR A 170 -17.77 22.59 -8.41
C TYR A 170 -17.37 21.10 -8.23
N HIS A 171 -16.63 20.78 -7.17
CA HIS A 171 -16.21 19.39 -6.94
C HIS A 171 -17.37 18.49 -6.49
N TYR A 172 -18.36 19.05 -5.81
CA TYR A 172 -19.57 18.34 -5.46
C TYR A 172 -20.37 17.98 -6.72
N GLU A 173 -20.60 18.95 -7.62
CA GLU A 173 -21.29 18.76 -8.91
C GLU A 173 -20.55 17.77 -9.82
N LEU A 174 -19.22 17.81 -9.85
CA LEU A 174 -18.42 16.83 -10.59
C LEU A 174 -18.61 15.40 -10.07
N GLU A 175 -18.75 15.22 -8.75
CA GLU A 175 -18.99 13.92 -8.15
C GLU A 175 -20.43 13.45 -8.42
N THR A 176 -21.43 14.33 -8.37
CA THR A 176 -22.82 13.96 -8.74
C THR A 176 -22.93 13.57 -10.21
N LEU A 177 -22.28 14.29 -11.13
CA LEU A 177 -22.20 13.93 -12.55
C LEU A 177 -21.41 12.64 -12.82
N ARG A 178 -20.57 12.19 -11.87
CA ARG A 178 -19.91 10.87 -11.96
C ARG A 178 -20.85 9.74 -11.55
N GLU A 179 -21.76 9.99 -10.61
CA GLU A 179 -22.79 9.03 -10.21
C GLU A 179 -23.77 8.75 -11.36
N GLU A 180 -24.20 9.78 -12.09
CA GLU A 180 -25.08 9.62 -13.27
C GLU A 180 -24.43 8.81 -14.41
N ARG A 181 -23.09 8.84 -14.49
CA ARG A 181 -22.31 8.07 -15.48
C ARG A 181 -21.98 6.65 -15.02
N ARG A 182 -22.35 6.24 -13.81
CA ARG A 182 -22.19 4.84 -13.41
C ARG A 182 -23.14 3.96 -14.23
N PRO A 183 -22.73 2.72 -14.57
CA PRO A 183 -23.65 1.72 -15.09
C PRO A 183 -24.88 1.65 -14.20
N GLU A 184 -26.04 1.47 -14.82
CA GLU A 184 -27.37 1.46 -14.21
C GLU A 184 -27.41 0.66 -12.89
N ARG A 185 -26.93 -0.58 -12.93
CA ARG A 185 -26.78 -1.49 -11.78
C ARG A 185 -26.02 -0.94 -10.57
N ASP A 186 -25.08 -0.02 -10.81
CA ASP A 186 -24.15 0.52 -9.82
C ASP A 186 -24.61 1.92 -9.34
N ARG A 187 -25.77 2.39 -9.82
CA ARG A 187 -26.43 3.61 -9.34
C ARG A 187 -27.08 3.35 -7.98
N LYS A 188 -27.13 4.39 -7.16
CA LYS A 188 -27.58 4.32 -5.77
C LYS A 188 -29.01 3.82 -5.63
N GLU A 189 -29.89 4.19 -6.55
CA GLU A 189 -31.31 3.81 -6.55
C GLU A 189 -31.49 2.30 -6.79
N GLU A 190 -30.78 1.72 -7.76
CA GLU A 190 -30.86 0.28 -8.03
C GLU A 190 -30.26 -0.55 -6.91
N TYR A 191 -29.17 -0.08 -6.30
CA TYR A 191 -28.63 -0.68 -5.09
C TYR A 191 -29.66 -0.67 -3.94
N ASN A 192 -30.38 0.43 -3.75
CA ASN A 192 -31.40 0.52 -2.70
C ASN A 192 -32.57 -0.42 -2.99
N GLU A 193 -33.06 -0.50 -4.23
CA GLU A 193 -34.12 -1.41 -4.63
C GLU A 193 -33.70 -2.88 -4.44
N TYR A 194 -32.47 -3.22 -4.83
CA TYR A 194 -31.87 -4.53 -4.58
C TYR A 194 -31.77 -4.84 -3.07
N ASP A 195 -31.35 -3.86 -2.25
CA ASP A 195 -31.27 -4.03 -0.80
C ASP A 195 -32.65 -4.20 -0.15
N GLU A 196 -33.66 -3.50 -0.66
CA GLU A 196 -35.06 -3.59 -0.21
C GLU A 196 -35.67 -4.95 -0.53
N LYS A 197 -35.50 -5.45 -1.76
CA LYS A 197 -35.94 -6.80 -2.15
C LYS A 197 -35.32 -7.91 -1.30
N ARG A 198 -34.11 -7.69 -0.80
CA ARG A 198 -33.39 -8.61 0.08
C ARG A 198 -33.56 -8.29 1.56
N ARG A 199 -34.48 -7.40 1.95
CA ARG A 199 -34.68 -7.04 3.36
C ARG A 199 -35.15 -8.23 4.18
N ASP A 200 -36.06 -9.01 3.60
CA ASP A 200 -36.73 -10.15 4.23
C ASP A 200 -36.08 -11.51 3.88
N ASP A 201 -34.91 -11.47 3.22
CA ASP A 201 -34.07 -12.63 2.91
C ASP A 201 -33.63 -13.33 4.23
N PRO A 202 -34.03 -14.59 4.46
CA PRO A 202 -33.74 -15.29 5.73
C PRO A 202 -32.24 -15.41 6.05
N GLU A 203 -31.41 -15.67 5.03
CA GLU A 203 -29.95 -15.78 5.19
C GLU A 203 -29.35 -14.44 5.63
N ARG A 204 -29.84 -13.34 5.04
CA ARG A 204 -29.43 -11.99 5.43
C ARG A 204 -29.90 -11.63 6.84
N ILE A 205 -31.12 -12.00 7.22
CA ILE A 205 -31.66 -11.78 8.56
C ILE A 205 -30.79 -12.53 9.58
N GLU A 206 -30.49 -13.79 9.34
CA GLU A 206 -29.64 -14.62 10.20
C GLU A 206 -28.22 -14.04 10.31
N TYR A 207 -27.61 -13.67 9.18
CA TYR A 207 -26.31 -13.01 9.18
C TYR A 207 -26.31 -11.74 10.03
N LYS A 208 -27.30 -10.86 9.86
CA LYS A 208 -27.43 -9.62 10.66
C LYS A 208 -27.60 -9.95 12.14
N TYR A 209 -28.45 -10.92 12.47
CA TYR A 209 -28.67 -11.37 13.85
C TYR A 209 -27.38 -11.84 14.51
N ASN A 210 -26.62 -12.71 13.82
CA ASN A 210 -25.33 -13.22 14.29
C ASN A 210 -24.28 -12.11 14.39
N TYR A 211 -24.21 -11.22 13.39
CA TYR A 211 -23.30 -10.08 13.40
C TYR A 211 -23.56 -9.15 14.58
N HIS A 212 -24.81 -8.79 14.86
CA HIS A 212 -25.19 -7.92 15.99
C HIS A 212 -24.88 -8.54 17.36
N ARG A 213 -24.77 -9.88 17.45
CA ARG A 213 -24.37 -10.60 18.65
C ARG A 213 -22.87 -10.84 18.77
N SER A 214 -22.11 -10.57 17.71
CA SER A 214 -20.66 -10.74 17.71
C SER A 214 -19.95 -9.76 18.66
N LEU A 215 -18.83 -10.22 19.22
CA LEU A 215 -17.95 -9.37 20.04
C LEU A 215 -17.40 -8.19 19.24
N ASN A 216 -17.16 -8.39 17.94
CA ASN A 216 -16.68 -7.35 17.03
C ASN A 216 -17.69 -6.21 16.90
N PHE A 217 -18.96 -6.53 16.66
CA PHE A 217 -20.02 -5.51 16.60
C PHE A 217 -20.13 -4.76 17.93
N LYS A 218 -20.08 -5.49 19.06
CA LYS A 218 -20.12 -4.89 20.39
C LYS A 218 -18.97 -3.91 20.63
N LEU A 219 -17.75 -4.30 20.29
CA LEU A 219 -16.56 -3.46 20.37
C LEU A 219 -16.67 -2.20 19.50
N ILE A 220 -17.12 -2.35 18.25
CA ILE A 220 -17.36 -1.23 17.33
C ILE A 220 -18.38 -0.25 17.93
N ASN A 221 -19.48 -0.76 18.49
CA ASN A 221 -20.54 0.04 19.08
C ASN A 221 -20.07 0.82 20.32
N TYR A 222 -19.26 0.21 21.19
CA TYR A 222 -18.67 0.93 22.32
C TYR A 222 -17.74 2.06 21.86
N LYS A 223 -16.84 1.77 20.91
CA LYS A 223 -15.91 2.77 20.36
C LYS A 223 -16.62 3.91 19.63
N SER A 224 -17.68 3.63 18.87
CA SER A 224 -18.43 4.66 18.13
C SER A 224 -19.15 5.61 19.08
N LYS A 225 -19.80 5.09 20.13
CA LYS A 225 -20.43 5.91 21.18
C LYS A 225 -19.44 6.84 21.88
N CYS A 226 -18.23 6.35 22.16
CA CYS A 226 -17.18 7.17 22.77
C CYS A 226 -16.63 8.25 21.82
N LYS A 227 -16.57 7.97 20.51
CA LYS A 227 -16.08 8.94 19.49
C LYS A 227 -17.05 10.08 19.21
N ASN A 228 -18.35 9.83 19.32
CA ASN A 228 -19.39 10.82 19.05
C ASN A 228 -19.77 11.63 20.30
N SER A 229 -19.05 11.45 21.41
CA SER A 229 -19.28 12.16 22.66
C SER A 229 -18.34 13.35 22.76
N ASP A 230 -18.89 14.54 22.99
CA ASP A 230 -18.11 15.74 23.33
C ASP A 230 -17.60 15.72 24.78
N ASP A 231 -18.12 14.79 25.58
CA ASP A 231 -17.72 14.57 26.96
C ASP A 231 -16.44 13.71 27.02
N SER A 232 -15.36 14.32 27.45
CA SER A 232 -14.03 13.71 27.61
C SER A 232 -14.03 12.54 28.60
N SER A 233 -14.97 12.50 29.56
CA SER A 233 -15.13 11.38 30.51
C SER A 233 -15.56 10.08 29.82
N LYS A 234 -15.99 10.12 28.57
CA LYS A 234 -16.38 8.94 27.78
C LYS A 234 -15.28 8.47 26.83
N THR A 235 -14.05 8.97 26.97
CA THR A 235 -12.94 8.55 26.13
C THR A 235 -12.66 7.05 26.26
N TRP A 236 -12.46 6.38 25.12
CA TRP A 236 -12.11 4.96 25.05
C TRP A 236 -10.60 4.75 25.11
N LYS A 237 -10.07 4.21 26.22
CA LYS A 237 -8.64 3.92 26.42
C LYS A 237 -8.36 2.42 26.66
N LEU A 238 -9.31 1.54 26.35
CA LEU A 238 -9.12 0.09 26.43
C LEU A 238 -8.53 -0.46 25.13
N THR A 239 -7.67 -1.48 25.25
CA THR A 239 -7.30 -2.32 24.10
C THR A 239 -8.46 -3.24 23.71
N ASP A 240 -8.41 -3.74 22.48
CA ASP A 240 -9.49 -4.57 21.94
C ASP A 240 -9.54 -5.92 22.64
N GLU A 241 -8.36 -6.46 22.97
CA GLU A 241 -8.19 -7.71 23.70
C GLU A 241 -8.76 -7.60 25.11
N TYR A 242 -8.50 -6.50 25.82
CA TYR A 242 -9.01 -6.30 27.17
C TYR A 242 -10.52 -6.10 27.19
N ALA A 243 -11.07 -5.34 26.24
CA ALA A 243 -12.51 -5.18 26.10
C ALA A 243 -13.21 -6.52 25.81
N ILE A 244 -12.64 -7.33 24.92
CA ILE A 244 -13.13 -8.68 24.63
C ILE A 244 -13.06 -9.57 25.88
N PHE A 245 -11.97 -9.50 26.64
CA PHE A 245 -11.85 -10.19 27.92
C PHE A 245 -12.97 -9.80 28.89
N LEU A 246 -13.26 -8.51 29.05
CA LEU A 246 -14.37 -8.04 29.88
C LEU A 246 -15.72 -8.55 29.38
N PHE A 247 -15.98 -8.52 28.06
CA PHE A 247 -17.23 -9.03 27.50
C PHE A 247 -17.47 -10.51 27.77
N LYS A 248 -16.40 -11.32 27.85
CA LYS A 248 -16.47 -12.76 28.16
C LYS A 248 -16.46 -13.05 29.66
N SER A 249 -16.11 -12.07 30.49
CA SER A 249 -16.02 -12.25 31.93
C SER A 249 -17.41 -12.24 32.58
N PRO A 250 -17.62 -12.99 33.69
CA PRO A 250 -18.83 -12.89 34.48
C PRO A 250 -19.10 -11.46 34.95
N CYS A 251 -20.37 -11.14 35.20
CA CYS A 251 -20.75 -9.85 35.76
C CYS A 251 -20.05 -9.62 37.11
N TYR A 252 -19.39 -8.48 37.26
CA TYR A 252 -18.70 -8.12 38.49
C TYR A 252 -19.66 -8.02 39.70
N TYR A 253 -20.88 -7.50 39.50
CA TYR A 253 -21.81 -7.24 40.58
C TYR A 253 -22.59 -8.48 41.04
N CYS A 254 -23.01 -9.34 40.12
CA CYS A 254 -23.90 -10.46 40.44
C CYS A 254 -23.35 -11.84 40.07
N GLY A 255 -22.13 -11.92 39.52
CA GLY A 255 -21.51 -13.18 39.11
C GLY A 255 -22.14 -13.87 37.90
N LYS A 256 -23.19 -13.29 37.28
CA LYS A 256 -23.85 -13.88 36.11
C LYS A 256 -22.82 -14.16 35.01
N VAL A 257 -22.68 -15.45 34.67
CA VAL A 257 -21.73 -15.93 33.68
C VAL A 257 -22.08 -15.38 32.30
N SER A 258 -21.04 -15.02 31.55
CA SER A 258 -21.19 -14.58 30.18
C SER A 258 -20.98 -15.74 29.20
N TYR A 259 -21.80 -15.80 28.15
CA TYR A 259 -21.74 -16.87 27.15
C TYR A 259 -22.13 -16.34 25.78
N GLU A 260 -21.86 -17.13 24.75
CA GLU A 260 -22.22 -16.82 23.37
C GLU A 260 -23.73 -16.59 23.26
N SER A 261 -24.14 -15.51 22.57
CA SER A 261 -25.49 -14.91 22.55
C SER A 261 -25.86 -13.97 23.71
N ASN A 262 -25.10 -13.94 24.81
CA ASN A 262 -25.38 -13.06 25.95
C ASN A 262 -24.08 -12.55 26.61
N TRP A 263 -23.23 -11.92 25.80
CA TRP A 263 -21.99 -11.32 26.28
C TRP A 263 -22.25 -10.20 27.30
N SER A 264 -21.42 -10.09 28.34
CA SER A 264 -21.45 -8.99 29.30
C SER A 264 -21.11 -7.68 28.61
N GLY A 265 -21.66 -6.57 29.11
CA GLY A 265 -21.20 -5.23 28.77
C GLY A 265 -19.98 -4.83 29.58
N ILE A 266 -19.57 -3.58 29.39
CA ILE A 266 -18.58 -2.91 30.22
C ILE A 266 -19.28 -1.76 30.94
N ASP A 267 -19.19 -1.79 32.27
CA ASP A 267 -19.61 -0.72 33.18
C ASP A 267 -18.38 0.08 33.63
N ARG A 268 -18.60 1.36 33.93
CA ARG A 268 -17.58 2.24 34.52
C ARG A 268 -17.79 2.31 36.02
N LYS A 269 -16.74 2.09 36.80
CA LYS A 269 -16.80 2.20 38.27
C LYS A 269 -17.27 3.61 38.64
N ASP A 270 -16.52 4.59 38.19
CA ASP A 270 -16.87 6.01 38.22
C ASP A 270 -17.30 6.47 36.82
N ASN A 271 -18.53 6.99 36.73
CA ASN A 271 -19.11 7.50 35.50
C ASN A 271 -18.51 8.83 35.02
N ASN A 272 -17.73 9.51 35.87
CA ASN A 272 -17.00 10.73 35.55
C ASN A 272 -15.60 10.45 34.98
N GLU A 273 -15.17 9.19 34.97
CA GLU A 273 -13.88 8.78 34.44
C GLU A 273 -14.00 8.02 33.10
N CYS A 274 -12.91 8.06 32.33
CA CYS A 274 -12.77 7.37 31.04
C CYS A 274 -12.83 5.84 31.17
N TYR A 275 -13.05 5.16 30.04
CA TYR A 275 -12.86 3.72 29.95
C TYR A 275 -11.37 3.38 30.01
N THR A 276 -10.90 2.94 31.18
CA THR A 276 -9.53 2.47 31.43
C THR A 276 -9.56 1.08 32.05
N THR A 277 -8.43 0.37 32.07
CA THR A 277 -8.36 -0.95 32.71
C THR A 277 -8.70 -0.93 34.20
N LYS A 278 -8.49 0.22 34.86
CA LYS A 278 -8.79 0.44 36.29
C LYS A 278 -10.26 0.82 36.55
N ASN A 279 -10.86 1.60 35.64
CA ASN A 279 -12.22 2.10 35.79
C ASN A 279 -13.29 1.22 35.10
N SER A 280 -12.90 0.20 34.34
CA SER A 280 -13.83 -0.63 33.55
C SER A 280 -14.01 -2.02 34.15
N ARG A 281 -15.25 -2.48 34.28
CA ARG A 281 -15.61 -3.81 34.80
C ARG A 281 -16.60 -4.52 33.88
N SER A 282 -16.56 -5.86 33.88
CA SER A 282 -17.61 -6.64 33.21
C SER A 282 -18.92 -6.49 33.96
N CYS A 283 -20.00 -6.21 33.23
CA CYS A 283 -21.31 -6.01 33.84
C CYS A 283 -22.44 -6.51 32.94
N CYS A 284 -23.38 -7.27 33.50
CA CYS A 284 -24.57 -7.67 32.76
C CYS A 284 -25.51 -6.46 32.57
N LYS A 285 -26.38 -6.53 31.57
CA LYS A 285 -27.32 -5.43 31.25
C LYS A 285 -28.15 -5.01 32.46
N LEU A 286 -28.62 -5.97 33.26
CA LEU A 286 -29.48 -5.69 34.42
C LEU A 286 -28.74 -4.88 35.48
N CYS A 287 -27.57 -5.35 35.95
CA CYS A 287 -26.79 -4.63 36.94
C CYS A 287 -26.34 -3.25 36.44
N ASN A 288 -25.98 -3.13 35.16
CA ASN A 288 -25.60 -1.85 34.57
C ASN A 288 -26.78 -0.86 34.55
N MET A 289 -28.00 -1.35 34.30
CA MET A 289 -29.20 -0.51 34.36
C MET A 289 -29.57 -0.16 35.81
N MET A 290 -29.43 -1.08 36.76
CA MET A 290 -29.72 -0.82 38.18
C MET A 290 -28.74 0.17 38.81
N LYS A 291 -27.46 0.08 38.46
CA LYS A 291 -26.43 1.03 38.90
C LYS A 291 -26.65 2.40 38.26
N GLU A 292 -27.03 2.43 36.99
CA GLU A 292 -27.30 3.67 36.25
C GLU A 292 -26.13 4.68 36.36
N THR A 293 -26.37 5.82 37.01
CA THR A 293 -25.39 6.89 37.21
C THR A 293 -24.64 6.78 38.53
N TYR A 294 -25.10 5.95 39.46
CA TYR A 294 -24.48 5.77 40.78
C TYR A 294 -23.04 5.21 40.67
N ASP A 295 -22.22 5.57 41.65
CA ASP A 295 -20.92 4.93 41.86
C ASP A 295 -21.10 3.44 42.22
N ALA A 296 -20.13 2.63 41.81
CA ALA A 296 -20.17 1.18 42.02
C ALA A 296 -20.27 0.78 43.49
N ASP A 297 -19.54 1.48 44.37
CA ASP A 297 -19.47 1.12 45.79
C ASP A 297 -20.78 1.53 46.50
N PHE A 298 -21.35 2.68 46.11
CA PHE A 298 -22.68 3.10 46.56
C PHE A 298 -23.78 2.11 46.15
N PHE A 299 -23.78 1.68 44.88
CA PHE A 299 -24.76 0.71 44.38
C PHE A 299 -24.70 -0.61 45.15
N ILE A 300 -23.49 -1.12 45.39
CA ILE A 300 -23.30 -2.36 46.16
C ILE A 300 -23.81 -2.22 47.60
N GLU A 301 -23.52 -1.10 48.27
CA GLU A 301 -24.01 -0.88 49.63
C GLU A 301 -25.54 -0.76 49.68
N HIS A 302 -26.15 -0.11 48.69
CA HIS A 302 -27.60 -0.06 48.57
C HIS A 302 -28.21 -1.47 48.44
N CYS A 303 -27.63 -2.33 47.59
CA CYS A 303 -28.06 -3.74 47.51
C CYS A 303 -27.92 -4.48 48.84
N ARG A 304 -26.83 -4.25 49.60
CA ARG A 304 -26.66 -4.86 50.93
C ARG A 304 -27.73 -4.41 51.91
N ASN A 305 -28.10 -3.13 51.89
CA ASN A 305 -29.14 -2.59 52.77
C ASN A 305 -30.51 -3.22 52.47
N ILE A 306 -30.84 -3.43 51.19
CA ILE A 306 -32.05 -4.16 50.78
C ILE A 306 -32.02 -5.59 51.34
N VAL A 307 -30.92 -6.32 51.18
CA VAL A 307 -30.78 -7.69 51.70
C VAL A 307 -30.91 -7.73 53.22
N ARG A 308 -30.26 -6.81 53.95
CA ARG A 308 -30.37 -6.72 55.42
C ARG A 308 -31.81 -6.49 55.86
N HIS A 309 -32.52 -5.55 55.23
CA HIS A 309 -33.92 -5.28 55.57
C HIS A 309 -34.81 -6.50 55.31
N ASN A 310 -34.66 -7.16 54.14
CA ASN A 310 -35.44 -8.35 53.81
C ASN A 310 -35.14 -9.53 54.74
N ASN A 311 -33.88 -9.74 55.13
CA ASN A 311 -33.54 -10.78 56.10
C ASN A 311 -34.18 -10.51 57.46
N ASN A 312 -34.26 -9.25 57.88
CA ASN A 312 -34.95 -8.88 59.11
C ASN A 312 -36.48 -9.10 59.01
N ILE A 313 -37.09 -8.94 57.82
CA ILE A 313 -38.50 -9.27 57.61
C ILE A 313 -38.73 -10.78 57.63
N LEU A 314 -37.85 -11.57 57.00
CA LEU A 314 -38.01 -13.03 56.89
C LEU A 314 -37.69 -13.78 58.19
N ASN A 315 -36.93 -13.16 59.08
CA ASN A 315 -36.56 -13.72 60.39
C ASN A 315 -37.47 -13.24 61.54
N ASN A 316 -38.45 -12.37 61.25
CA ASN A 316 -39.51 -11.94 62.17
C ASN A 316 -40.84 -12.56 61.76
#